data_AF-A0A6U2B094-F1
#
_entry.id   AF-A0A6U2B094-F1
#
_cell.length_a   1.000
_cell.length_b   1.000
_cell.length_c   1.000
_cell.angle_alpha   90.00
_cell.angle_beta   90.00
_cell.angle_gamma   90.00
#
_symmetry.space_group_name_H-M   'P 1'
#
loop_
_entity.id
_entity.type
_entity.pdbx_description
1 polymer ?
#
loop_
_entity_poly.entity_id
_entity_poly.type
_entity_poly.pdbx_seq_one_letter_code
_entity_poly.pdbx_strand_id
1 'polypeptide(L)'
;GDGGSESSPEDDGRSEIERFIEDNYPQFHSLLSKNPTIWQEASEASGGYTFFAPNAQAFEELGDKKQRQIEDPRNLETAQKLGLYHVVSVEPVSSMRLRTEDWTKPRPKDGSPQPLTIGGIVTLGGEVPVGRKKSGGFLGFGAKEDGSIVVGPEAAIVQSNNVGSSIVHEV
;
A
#
# COMPACT_ATOMS: atom_id res chain seq x y z
N GLY A 1 -19.89 43.16 21.58
CA GLY A 1 -19.17 42.67 20.39
C GLY A 1 -19.02 41.20 20.58
N ASP A 2 -19.74 40.43 19.78
CA ASP A 2 -19.75 38.98 19.83
C ASP A 2 -18.43 38.47 19.24
N GLY A 3 -17.55 37.96 20.11
CA GLY A 3 -16.26 37.42 19.73
C GLY A 3 -16.45 35.95 19.40
N GLY A 4 -16.79 35.66 18.14
CA GLY A 4 -16.84 34.30 17.63
C GLY A 4 -15.50 33.62 17.82
N SER A 5 -15.46 32.68 18.76
CA SER A 5 -14.42 31.67 18.86
C SER A 5 -14.53 30.76 17.63
N GLU A 6 -13.62 30.93 16.67
CA GLU A 6 -13.34 29.88 15.69
C GLU A 6 -12.90 28.64 16.47
N SER A 7 -13.80 27.66 16.56
CA SER A 7 -13.51 26.34 17.06
C SER A 7 -12.53 25.68 16.09
N SER A 8 -11.27 25.55 16.50
CA SER A 8 -10.34 24.59 15.90
C SER A 8 -11.04 23.23 15.79
N PRO A 9 -10.93 22.50 14.67
CA PRO A 9 -11.52 21.18 14.56
C PRO A 9 -10.98 20.32 15.70
N GLU A 10 -11.90 19.72 16.45
CA GLU A 10 -11.61 18.91 17.64
C GLU A 10 -10.51 17.89 17.31
N ASP A 11 -9.47 17.86 18.14
CA ASP A 11 -8.43 16.84 18.06
C ASP A 11 -9.05 15.50 18.46
N ASP A 12 -9.61 14.78 17.49
CA ASP A 12 -10.18 13.44 17.66
C ASP A 12 -9.12 12.37 18.00
N GLY A 13 -7.85 12.77 18.21
CA GLY A 13 -6.74 11.92 18.61
C GLY A 13 -6.14 11.10 17.47
N ARG A 14 -6.68 11.19 16.25
CA ARG A 14 -6.19 10.45 15.09
C ARG A 14 -5.06 11.17 14.38
N SER A 15 -4.12 10.39 13.88
CA SER A 15 -2.99 10.91 13.11
C SER A 15 -3.42 11.48 11.76
N GLU A 16 -2.61 12.38 11.19
CA GLU A 16 -2.84 12.93 9.84
C GLU A 16 -2.98 11.82 8.78
N ILE A 17 -2.15 10.77 8.87
CA ILE A 17 -2.18 9.63 7.96
C ILE A 17 -3.44 8.79 8.09
N GLU A 18 -3.94 8.58 9.31
CA GLU A 18 -5.18 7.85 9.55
C GLU A 18 -6.37 8.60 8.95
N ARG A 19 -6.47 9.91 9.18
CA ARG A 19 -7.51 10.77 8.59
C ARG A 19 -7.44 10.77 7.06
N PHE A 20 -6.24 10.89 6.50
CA PHE A 20 -6.05 10.81 5.05
C PHE A 20 -6.53 9.47 4.48
N ILE A 21 -6.22 8.35 5.16
CA ILE A 21 -6.66 7.03 4.71
C ILE A 21 -8.18 6.86 4.84
N GLU A 22 -8.80 7.35 5.91
CA GLU A 22 -10.25 7.33 6.07
C GLU A 22 -10.96 8.11 4.96
N ASP A 23 -10.51 9.34 4.69
CA ASP A 23 -11.15 10.23 3.72
C ASP A 23 -11.02 9.74 2.28
N ASN A 24 -9.88 9.13 1.93
CA ASN A 24 -9.55 8.76 0.54
C ASN A 24 -9.75 7.26 0.25
N TYR A 25 -9.65 6.38 1.25
CA TYR A 25 -9.70 4.92 1.10
C TYR A 25 -10.54 4.27 2.22
N PRO A 26 -11.84 4.59 2.36
CA PRO A 26 -12.65 4.19 3.51
C PRO A 26 -12.77 2.66 3.71
N GLN A 27 -12.80 1.88 2.63
CA GLN A 27 -12.80 0.41 2.71
C GLN A 27 -11.47 -0.13 3.25
N PHE A 28 -10.36 0.50 2.87
CA PHE A 28 -9.05 0.17 3.39
C PHE A 28 -8.91 0.59 4.86
N HIS A 29 -9.38 1.79 5.23
CA HIS A 29 -9.45 2.22 6.63
C HIS A 29 -10.24 1.22 7.50
N SER A 30 -11.40 0.76 7.01
CA SER A 30 -12.21 -0.28 7.70
C SER A 30 -11.41 -1.57 7.91
N LEU A 31 -10.67 -2.03 6.89
CA LEU A 31 -9.81 -3.20 7.00
C LEU A 31 -8.71 -3.01 8.06
N LEU A 32 -7.99 -1.90 8.04
CA LEU A 32 -6.93 -1.60 9.00
C LEU A 32 -7.48 -1.51 10.43
N SER A 33 -8.66 -0.92 10.61
CA SER A 33 -9.34 -0.77 11.90
C SER A 33 -9.72 -2.10 12.56
N LYS A 34 -9.76 -3.21 11.82
CA LYS A 34 -9.93 -4.56 12.38
C LYS A 34 -8.70 -4.98 13.19
N ASN A 35 -7.53 -4.38 12.94
CA ASN A 35 -6.30 -4.59 13.70
C ASN A 35 -5.76 -3.27 14.27
N PRO A 36 -6.17 -2.86 15.48
CA PRO A 36 -5.76 -1.57 16.05
C PRO A 36 -4.25 -1.46 16.33
N THR A 37 -3.51 -2.58 16.37
CA THR A 37 -2.06 -2.54 16.54
C THR A 37 -1.36 -1.82 15.39
N ILE A 38 -1.96 -1.83 14.19
CA ILE A 38 -1.43 -1.11 13.03
C ILE A 38 -1.32 0.38 13.33
N TRP A 39 -2.37 0.97 13.91
CA TRP A 39 -2.38 2.39 14.23
C TRP A 39 -1.52 2.73 15.45
N GLN A 40 -1.42 1.81 16.42
CA GLN A 40 -0.50 1.96 17.55
C GLN A 40 0.94 2.00 17.08
N GLU A 41 1.35 1.04 16.26
CA GLU A 41 2.67 1.06 15.64
C GLU A 41 2.82 2.36 14.83
N ALA A 42 1.84 2.68 13.97
CA ALA A 42 1.80 3.91 13.17
C ALA A 42 2.15 5.18 13.97
N SER A 43 1.62 5.27 15.19
CA SER A 43 1.84 6.42 16.08
C SER A 43 3.22 6.44 16.75
N GLU A 44 3.88 5.29 16.89
CA GLU A 44 5.14 5.15 17.63
C GLU A 44 6.39 5.27 16.75
N ALA A 45 6.33 5.02 15.43
CA ALA A 45 7.54 5.10 14.61
C ALA A 45 7.91 6.55 14.24
N SER A 46 9.16 6.88 14.55
CA SER A 46 9.77 8.17 14.25
C SER A 46 10.03 8.43 12.76
N GLY A 47 10.08 7.39 11.94
CA GLY A 47 10.48 7.46 10.52
C GLY A 47 9.37 7.71 9.51
N GLY A 48 8.10 7.55 9.92
CA GLY A 48 6.95 7.49 9.01
C GLY A 48 6.71 6.09 8.42
N TYR A 49 5.56 5.93 7.79
CA TYR A 49 5.02 4.64 7.32
C TYR A 49 4.90 4.58 5.80
N THR A 50 4.78 3.36 5.27
CA THR A 50 4.24 3.17 3.92
C THR A 50 2.97 2.34 3.99
N PHE A 51 1.88 2.86 3.43
CA PHE A 51 0.64 2.13 3.23
C PHE A 51 0.44 1.82 1.75
N PHE A 52 0.10 0.58 1.42
CA PHE A 52 -0.38 0.18 0.10
C PHE A 52 -1.90 0.11 0.17
N ALA A 53 -2.58 1.19 -0.23
CA ALA A 53 -4.02 1.33 -0.10
C ALA A 53 -4.71 0.84 -1.39
N PRO A 54 -5.41 -0.31 -1.37
CA PRO A 54 -6.26 -0.71 -2.48
C PRO A 54 -7.35 0.33 -2.74
N ASN A 55 -7.49 0.76 -3.99
CA ASN A 55 -8.54 1.68 -4.38
C ASN A 55 -9.93 1.00 -4.45
N ALA A 56 -10.97 1.80 -4.70
CA ALA A 56 -12.34 1.30 -4.77
C ALA A 56 -12.51 0.19 -5.84
N GLN A 57 -11.84 0.34 -7.00
CA GLN A 57 -11.89 -0.66 -8.06
C GLN A 57 -11.27 -1.99 -7.59
N ALA A 58 -10.12 -1.96 -6.90
CA ALA A 58 -9.48 -3.15 -6.36
C ALA A 58 -10.40 -3.90 -5.37
N PHE A 59 -11.17 -3.18 -4.55
CA PHE A 59 -12.18 -3.81 -3.68
C PHE A 59 -13.34 -4.38 -4.46
N GLU A 60 -13.85 -3.69 -5.48
CA GLU A 60 -14.92 -4.18 -6.36
C GLU A 60 -14.53 -5.49 -7.05
N GLU A 61 -13.29 -5.60 -7.53
CA GLU A 61 -12.74 -6.80 -8.19
C GLU A 61 -12.67 -8.03 -7.28
N LEU A 62 -12.68 -7.86 -5.94
CA LEU A 62 -12.79 -8.99 -5.00
C LEU A 62 -14.15 -9.69 -5.10
N GLY A 63 -15.19 -8.94 -5.47
CA GLY A 63 -16.59 -9.38 -5.49
C GLY A 63 -17.22 -9.59 -4.11
N ASP A 64 -18.55 -9.56 -4.07
CA ASP A 64 -19.36 -9.58 -2.84
C ASP A 64 -19.00 -10.69 -1.86
N LYS A 65 -18.66 -11.88 -2.37
CA LYS A 65 -18.35 -13.04 -1.53
C LYS A 65 -17.09 -12.79 -0.69
N LYS A 66 -16.01 -12.31 -1.29
CA LYS A 66 -14.76 -12.06 -0.58
C LYS A 66 -14.89 -10.86 0.36
N GLN A 67 -15.57 -9.80 -0.08
CA GLN A 67 -15.85 -8.65 0.80
C GLN A 67 -16.64 -9.07 2.05
N ARG A 68 -17.70 -9.87 1.89
CA ARG A 68 -18.45 -10.43 3.03
C ARG A 68 -17.59 -11.32 3.93
N GLN A 69 -16.62 -12.05 3.36
CA GLN A 69 -15.69 -12.86 4.16
C GLN A 69 -14.76 -11.98 5.00
N ILE A 70 -14.29 -10.84 4.47
CA ILE A 70 -13.45 -9.88 5.21
C ILE A 70 -14.25 -9.23 6.36
N GLU A 71 -15.54 -8.99 6.15
CA GLU A 71 -16.42 -8.38 7.16
C GLU A 71 -16.98 -9.38 8.19
N ASP A 72 -16.91 -10.68 7.93
CA ASP A 72 -17.43 -11.70 8.83
C ASP A 72 -16.55 -11.79 10.11
N PRO A 73 -17.11 -11.58 11.31
CA PRO A 73 -16.34 -11.65 12.55
C PRO A 73 -15.69 -13.03 12.79
N ARG A 74 -16.21 -14.10 12.15
CA ARG A 74 -15.60 -15.44 12.21
C ARG A 74 -14.26 -15.51 11.48
N ASN A 75 -13.99 -14.56 10.58
CA ASN A 75 -12.73 -14.45 9.82
C ASN A 75 -11.85 -13.30 10.30
N LEU A 76 -12.11 -12.74 11.50
CA LEU A 76 -11.41 -11.56 12.01
C LEU A 76 -9.89 -11.72 11.97
N GLU A 77 -9.36 -12.87 12.39
CA GLU A 77 -7.92 -13.13 12.36
C GLU A 77 -7.34 -13.03 10.93
N THR A 78 -8.09 -13.51 9.93
CA THR A 78 -7.68 -13.42 8.52
C THR A 78 -7.70 -11.98 8.04
N ALA A 79 -8.73 -11.22 8.38
CA ALA A 79 -8.83 -9.80 8.02
C ALA A 79 -7.74 -8.96 8.70
N GLN A 80 -7.43 -9.24 9.97
CA GLN A 80 -6.33 -8.61 10.71
C GLN A 80 -4.98 -8.87 10.03
N LYS A 81 -4.69 -10.14 9.68
CA LYS A 81 -3.48 -10.51 8.95
C LYS A 81 -3.40 -9.83 7.58
N LEU A 82 -4.52 -9.72 6.87
CA LEU A 82 -4.57 -9.04 5.58
C LEU A 82 -4.17 -7.57 5.71
N GLY A 83 -4.65 -6.86 6.73
CA GLY A 83 -4.26 -5.47 7.00
C GLY A 83 -2.74 -5.31 7.17
N LEU A 84 -2.09 -6.25 7.87
CA LEU A 84 -0.64 -6.20 8.13
C LEU A 84 0.22 -6.25 6.85
N TYR A 85 -0.24 -6.94 5.80
CA TYR A 85 0.47 -7.02 4.52
C TYR A 85 0.46 -5.72 3.71
N HIS A 86 -0.29 -4.71 4.14
CA HIS A 86 -0.38 -3.42 3.45
C HIS A 86 0.43 -2.32 4.12
N VAL A 87 1.18 -2.62 5.18
CA VAL A 87 1.84 -1.61 6.02
C VAL A 87 3.33 -1.93 6.19
N VAL A 88 4.19 -0.96 5.89
CA VAL A 88 5.63 -1.00 6.17
C VAL A 88 5.91 0.01 7.28
N SER A 89 6.52 -0.44 8.38
CA SER A 89 6.76 0.37 9.59
C SER A 89 8.21 0.78 9.82
N VAL A 90 9.15 0.30 9.00
CA VAL A 90 10.59 0.54 9.21
C VAL A 90 11.01 1.89 8.61
N GLU A 91 10.57 2.17 7.40
CA GLU A 91 10.87 3.42 6.69
C GLU A 91 9.84 3.69 5.58
N PRO A 92 9.59 4.96 5.23
CA PRO A 92 8.83 5.31 4.04
C PRO A 92 9.56 4.85 2.78
N VAL A 93 8.88 4.03 1.98
CA VAL A 93 9.37 3.52 0.70
C VAL A 93 8.75 4.38 -0.38
N SER A 94 9.55 5.19 -1.08
CA SER A 94 9.02 6.04 -2.15
C SER A 94 8.79 5.25 -3.45
N SER A 95 7.93 5.77 -4.31
CA SER A 95 7.71 5.20 -5.65
C SER A 95 8.99 5.24 -6.50
N MET A 96 9.87 6.23 -6.28
CA MET A 96 11.20 6.28 -6.88
C MET A 96 12.04 5.09 -6.43
N ARG A 97 12.07 4.81 -5.13
CA ARG A 97 12.81 3.70 -4.54
C ARG A 97 12.30 2.34 -5.05
N LEU A 98 10.99 2.18 -5.21
CA LEU A 98 10.39 0.98 -5.81
C LEU A 98 10.73 0.80 -7.30
N ARG A 99 11.11 1.89 -8.00
CA ARG A 99 11.46 1.90 -9.42
C ARG A 99 12.97 1.84 -9.69
N THR A 100 13.80 1.94 -8.66
CA THR A 100 15.25 1.99 -8.81
C THR A 100 15.76 0.72 -9.49
N GLU A 101 16.45 0.89 -10.61
CA GLU A 101 17.09 -0.19 -11.33
C GLU A 101 18.48 -0.51 -10.74
N ASP A 102 18.82 -1.79 -10.70
CA ASP A 102 20.15 -2.27 -10.34
C ASP A 102 21.10 -2.19 -11.54
N TRP A 103 21.74 -1.03 -11.68
CA TRP A 103 22.76 -0.75 -12.71
C TRP A 103 24.07 -1.52 -12.52
N THR A 104 24.22 -2.29 -11.43
CA THR A 104 25.38 -3.18 -11.26
C THR A 104 25.24 -4.46 -12.08
N LYS A 105 24.03 -4.77 -12.57
CA LYS A 105 23.76 -5.92 -13.43
C LYS A 105 23.95 -5.57 -14.91
N PRO A 106 24.39 -6.53 -15.74
CA PRO A 106 24.46 -6.31 -17.17
C PRO A 106 23.06 -6.08 -17.73
N ARG A 107 22.95 -5.12 -18.66
CA ARG A 107 21.70 -4.86 -19.38
C ARG A 107 21.20 -6.14 -20.07
N PRO A 108 19.92 -6.52 -19.89
CA PRO A 108 19.35 -7.68 -20.57
C PRO A 108 19.46 -7.60 -22.09
N LYS A 109 19.87 -8.70 -22.75
CA LYS A 109 20.04 -8.77 -24.20
C LYS A 109 18.72 -8.81 -24.97
N ASP A 110 17.64 -9.18 -24.30
CA ASP A 110 16.28 -9.24 -24.85
C ASP A 110 15.60 -7.85 -24.87
N GLY A 111 16.29 -6.81 -24.38
CA GLY A 111 15.77 -5.45 -24.33
C GLY A 111 14.82 -5.19 -23.15
N SER A 112 14.64 -6.16 -22.25
CA SER A 112 13.89 -5.95 -21.01
C SER A 112 14.59 -4.92 -20.10
N PRO A 113 13.82 -4.23 -19.22
CA PRO A 113 14.39 -3.36 -18.20
C PRO A 113 15.36 -4.08 -17.29
N GLN A 114 16.26 -3.33 -16.66
CA GLN A 114 17.14 -3.91 -15.64
C GLN A 114 16.34 -4.39 -14.43
N PRO A 115 16.86 -5.38 -13.69
CA PRO A 115 16.28 -5.79 -12.42
C PRO A 115 16.12 -4.60 -11.48
N LEU A 116 15.08 -4.61 -10.66
CA LEU A 116 14.90 -3.61 -9.61
C LEU A 116 15.94 -3.86 -8.50
N THR A 117 16.44 -2.79 -7.87
CA THR A 117 17.27 -2.88 -6.67
C THR A 117 16.49 -3.50 -5.51
N ILE A 118 15.17 -3.27 -5.47
CA ILE A 118 14.26 -3.85 -4.47
C ILE A 118 13.44 -4.93 -5.13
N GLY A 119 13.66 -6.18 -4.73
CA GLY A 119 12.85 -7.33 -5.14
C GLY A 119 11.68 -7.66 -4.21
N GLY A 120 11.63 -7.02 -3.03
CA GLY A 120 10.62 -7.25 -2.01
C GLY A 120 10.66 -6.17 -0.92
N ILE A 121 9.52 -5.96 -0.29
CA ILE A 121 9.34 -5.04 0.85
C ILE A 121 8.88 -5.84 2.07
N VAL A 122 9.47 -5.56 3.23
CA VAL A 122 9.06 -6.19 4.49
C VAL A 122 7.93 -5.38 5.08
N THR A 123 6.74 -5.94 5.07
CA THR A 123 5.53 -5.38 5.69
C THR A 123 5.36 -5.96 7.10
N LEU A 124 4.43 -5.43 7.89
CA LEU A 124 4.08 -6.00 9.19
C LEU A 124 3.57 -7.46 9.07
N GLY A 125 3.03 -7.82 7.92
CA GLY A 125 2.53 -9.17 7.62
C GLY A 125 3.60 -10.13 7.11
N GLY A 126 4.76 -9.62 6.65
CA GLY A 126 5.83 -10.39 6.03
C GLY A 126 6.37 -9.75 4.75
N GLU A 127 7.26 -10.45 4.05
CA GLU A 127 7.82 -9.96 2.79
C GLU A 127 6.78 -10.04 1.66
N VAL A 128 6.61 -8.93 0.95
CA VAL A 128 5.78 -8.84 -0.26
C VAL A 128 6.69 -8.55 -1.44
N PRO A 129 6.66 -9.35 -2.53
CA PRO A 129 7.55 -9.15 -3.66
C PRO A 129 7.23 -7.84 -4.38
N VAL A 130 8.26 -7.22 -4.94
CA VAL A 130 8.17 -6.04 -5.80
C VAL A 130 8.66 -6.42 -7.19
N GLY A 131 7.91 -6.05 -8.22
CA GLY A 131 8.24 -6.40 -9.59
C GLY A 131 7.68 -5.43 -10.61
N ARG A 132 7.71 -5.86 -11.87
CA ARG A 132 7.09 -5.14 -12.99
C ARG A 132 5.88 -5.91 -13.48
N LYS A 133 4.81 -5.19 -13.79
CA LYS A 133 3.63 -5.78 -14.42
C LYS A 133 4.02 -6.35 -15.77
N LYS A 134 3.72 -7.63 -15.99
CA LYS A 134 3.91 -8.33 -17.26
C LYS A 134 2.56 -8.49 -17.93
N SER A 135 2.42 -7.99 -19.14
CA SER A 135 1.19 -8.13 -19.94
C SER A 135 1.46 -8.98 -21.18
N GLY A 136 0.58 -9.96 -21.43
CA GLY A 136 0.66 -10.85 -22.59
C GLY A 136 1.81 -11.87 -22.55
N GLY A 137 1.94 -12.64 -23.63
CA GLY A 137 2.93 -13.70 -23.80
C GLY A 137 2.36 -15.11 -23.57
N PHE A 138 2.61 -16.02 -24.51
CA PHE A 138 2.25 -17.44 -24.39
C PHE A 138 3.48 -18.19 -23.88
N LEU A 139 3.37 -18.92 -22.76
CA LEU A 139 4.49 -19.66 -22.16
C LEU A 139 5.73 -18.80 -21.84
N GLY A 140 5.55 -17.52 -21.47
CA GLY A 140 6.66 -16.61 -21.15
C GLY A 140 7.39 -16.03 -22.38
N PHE A 141 7.00 -16.40 -23.60
CA PHE A 141 7.49 -15.78 -24.82
C PHE A 141 6.60 -14.59 -25.21
N GLY A 142 7.22 -13.41 -25.33
CA GLY A 142 6.57 -12.20 -25.85
C GLY A 142 5.79 -11.36 -24.84
N ALA A 143 5.96 -11.60 -23.53
CA ALA A 143 5.41 -10.73 -22.50
C ALA A 143 6.05 -9.34 -22.60
N LYS A 144 5.22 -8.29 -22.64
CA LYS A 144 5.68 -6.90 -22.57
C LYS A 144 5.49 -6.40 -21.14
N GLU A 145 6.58 -5.93 -20.54
CA GLU A 145 6.50 -5.14 -19.32
C GLU A 145 6.00 -3.74 -19.69
N ASP A 146 4.86 -3.34 -19.12
CA ASP A 146 4.27 -2.02 -19.40
C ASP A 146 4.95 -0.87 -18.61
N GLY A 147 5.93 -1.22 -17.76
CA GLY A 147 6.69 -0.29 -16.94
C GLY A 147 6.05 0.02 -15.58
N SER A 148 4.86 -0.50 -15.30
CA SER A 148 4.21 -0.35 -14.00
C SER A 148 4.92 -1.20 -12.96
N ILE A 149 5.18 -0.62 -11.79
CA ILE A 149 5.67 -1.38 -10.64
C ILE A 149 4.48 -2.04 -9.95
N VAL A 150 4.64 -3.32 -9.64
CA VAL A 150 3.66 -4.09 -8.86
C VAL A 150 4.23 -4.46 -7.51
N VAL A 151 3.36 -4.48 -6.51
CA VAL A 151 3.61 -5.00 -5.17
C VAL A 151 2.70 -6.20 -4.98
N GLY A 152 3.29 -7.32 -4.59
CA GLY A 152 2.59 -8.60 -4.61
C GLY A 152 2.37 -9.10 -6.05
N PRO A 153 1.35 -9.96 -6.28
CA PRO A 153 1.20 -10.63 -7.56
C PRO A 153 0.78 -9.68 -8.69
N GLU A 154 -0.12 -8.73 -8.43
CA GLU A 154 -0.76 -7.92 -9.49
C GLU A 154 -1.04 -6.46 -9.11
N ALA A 155 -0.78 -6.03 -7.86
CA ALA A 155 -1.19 -4.71 -7.38
C ALA A 155 -0.24 -3.61 -7.88
N ALA A 156 -0.65 -2.90 -8.93
CA ALA A 156 0.17 -1.90 -9.59
C ALA A 156 0.09 -0.56 -8.84
N ILE A 157 1.23 0.10 -8.62
CA ILE A 157 1.23 1.43 -8.00
C ILE A 157 0.61 2.45 -8.98
N VAL A 158 -0.58 2.94 -8.64
CA VAL A 158 -1.34 3.91 -9.45
C VAL A 158 -0.94 5.34 -9.09
N GLN A 159 -0.91 5.64 -7.79
CA GLN A 159 -0.60 6.96 -7.26
C GLN A 159 0.25 6.85 -5.99
N SER A 160 0.96 7.91 -5.63
CA SER A 160 1.71 7.99 -4.37
C SER A 160 1.51 9.36 -3.75
N ASN A 161 1.06 9.38 -2.50
CA ASN A 161 0.80 10.60 -1.74
C ASN A 161 1.72 10.64 -0.53
N ASN A 162 2.40 11.76 -0.32
CA ASN A 162 3.12 12.00 0.93
C ASN A 162 2.14 12.63 1.93
N VAL A 163 2.11 12.09 3.15
CA VAL A 163 1.24 12.56 4.24
C VAL A 163 2.10 12.64 5.50
N GLY A 164 2.43 13.86 5.92
CA GLY A 164 3.49 14.09 6.91
C GLY A 164 4.82 13.41 6.51
N SER A 165 5.34 12.56 7.39
CA SER A 165 6.52 11.72 7.13
C SER A 165 6.20 10.38 6.45
N SER A 166 4.93 10.08 6.21
CA SER A 166 4.46 8.79 5.68
C SER A 166 4.11 8.88 4.19
N ILE A 167 3.97 7.72 3.54
CA ILE A 167 3.61 7.58 2.14
C ILE A 167 2.40 6.64 2.02
N VAL A 168 1.42 7.02 1.21
CA VAL A 168 0.33 6.14 0.76
C VAL A 168 0.48 5.88 -0.72
N HIS A 169 0.75 4.64 -1.08
CA HIS A 169 0.68 4.14 -2.44
C HIS A 169 -0.73 3.62 -2.71
N GLU A 170 -1.43 4.25 -3.65
CA GLU A 170 -2.66 3.65 -4.19
C GLU A 170 -2.28 2.47 -5.09
N VAL A 171 -2.96 1.34 -4.89
CA VAL A 171 -2.78 0.10 -5.66
C VAL A 171 -4.09 -0.48 -6.19
#